data_AF-A0A2I2FKS5-F1
#
_entry.id   AF-A0A2I2FKS5-F1
#
_cell.length_a   1.000
_cell.length_b   1.000
_cell.length_c   1.000
_cell.angle_alpha   90.00
_cell.angle_beta   90.00
_cell.angle_gamma   90.00
#
_symmetry.space_group_name_H-M   'P 1'
#
loop_
_entity.id
_entity.type
_entity.pdbx_description
1 polymer ?
#
loop_
_entity_poly.entity_id
_entity_poly.type
_entity_poly.pdbx_seq_one_letter_code
_entity_poly.pdbx_strand_id
1 'polypeptide(L)' 'MASNTNPGNFANRPHEEVENIAKQGGRSSHEGGFHHMDPNKQRDIASMGGQASSGSFEPGDPRARAAGQKGGSARQMPEE' A
#
# COMPACT_ATOMS: atom_id res chain seq x y z
N MET A 1 -4.97 22.89 3.22
CA MET A 1 -5.04 21.41 3.15
C MET A 1 -5.18 21.05 1.69
N ALA A 2 -4.19 20.39 1.09
CA ALA A 2 -4.31 19.98 -0.31
C ALA A 2 -5.44 18.96 -0.42
N SER A 3 -6.54 19.33 -1.06
CA SER A 3 -7.61 18.41 -1.44
C SER A 3 -7.04 17.44 -2.47
N ASN A 4 -6.39 16.38 -2.00
CA ASN A 4 -5.81 15.37 -2.85
C ASN A 4 -6.94 14.49 -3.39
N THR A 5 -7.34 14.75 -4.63
CA THR A 5 -8.45 14.07 -5.33
C THR A 5 -8.12 12.63 -5.76
N ASN A 6 -7.03 12.02 -5.25
CA ASN A 6 -6.74 10.62 -5.56
C ASN A 6 -7.87 9.71 -5.03
N PRO A 7 -8.66 9.06 -5.91
CA PRO A 7 -9.82 8.28 -5.50
C PRO A 7 -9.46 7.08 -4.61
N GLY A 8 -8.21 6.63 -4.64
CA GLY A 8 -7.74 5.53 -3.81
C GLY A 8 -7.37 5.89 -2.39
N ASN A 9 -7.23 7.19 -2.08
CA ASN A 9 -6.78 7.63 -0.76
C ASN A 9 -7.85 7.34 0.30
N PHE A 10 -7.47 6.82 1.47
CA PHE A 10 -8.40 6.49 2.55
C PHE A 10 -9.22 7.69 3.03
N ALA A 11 -8.65 8.91 2.95
CA ALA A 11 -9.35 10.15 3.27
C ALA A 11 -10.55 10.45 2.36
N ASN A 12 -10.61 9.84 1.17
CA ASN A 12 -11.68 10.00 0.19
C ASN A 12 -12.69 8.84 0.23
N ARG A 13 -12.70 8.02 1.29
CA ARG A 13 -13.54 6.82 1.42
C ARG A 13 -14.48 6.89 2.61
N PRO A 14 -15.63 6.18 2.58
CA PRO A 14 -16.52 6.04 3.73
C PRO A 14 -15.81 5.41 4.93
N HIS A 15 -16.14 5.86 6.14
CA HIS A 15 -15.51 5.38 7.37
C HIS A 15 -15.65 3.86 7.56
N GLU A 16 -16.85 3.33 7.31
CA GLU A 16 -17.13 1.89 7.40
C GLU A 16 -16.24 1.05 6.48
N GLU A 17 -16.00 1.51 5.25
CA GLU A 17 -15.16 0.82 4.28
C GLU A 17 -13.70 0.79 4.75
N VAL A 18 -13.20 1.90 5.28
CA VAL A 18 -11.84 1.98 5.85
C VAL A 18 -11.72 1.08 7.09
N GLU A 19 -12.73 1.06 7.95
CA GLU A 19 -12.79 0.21 9.14
C GLU A 19 -12.76 -1.27 8.77
N ASN A 20 -13.56 -1.69 7.79
CA ASN A 20 -13.61 -3.07 7.31
C ASN A 20 -12.26 -3.52 6.73
N ILE A 21 -11.57 -2.64 6.00
CA ILE A 21 -10.23 -2.93 5.45
C ILE A 21 -9.20 -3.05 6.57
N ALA A 22 -9.23 -2.18 7.57
CA ALA A 22 -8.34 -2.27 8.73
C ALA A 22 -8.57 -3.58 9.50
N LYS A 23 -9.84 -3.97 9.72
CA LYS A 23 -10.21 -5.25 10.32
C LYS A 23 -9.68 -6.44 9.50
N GLN A 24 -9.81 -6.40 8.18
CA GLN A 24 -9.30 -7.45 7.30
C GLN A 24 -7.76 -7.56 7.36
N GLY A 25 -7.04 -6.43 7.30
CA GLY A 25 -5.59 -6.41 7.45
C GLY A 25 -5.11 -6.92 8.81
N GLY A 26 -5.84 -6.58 9.88
CA GLY A 26 -5.59 -7.11 11.23
C GLY A 26 -5.78 -8.63 11.32
N ARG A 27 -6.83 -9.17 10.70
CA ARG A 27 -7.07 -10.63 10.64
C ARG A 27 -5.99 -11.35 9.84
N SER A 28 -5.58 -10.85 8.68
CA SER A 28 -4.50 -11.47 7.89
C SER A 28 -3.15 -11.52 8.61
N SER A 29 -2.98 -10.76 9.71
CA SER A 29 -1.74 -10.72 10.49
C SER A 29 -1.68 -11.77 11.62
N HIS A 30 -2.76 -12.52 11.88
CA HIS A 30 -2.83 -13.42 13.06
C HIS A 30 -2.19 -14.81 12.86
N GLU A 31 -1.93 -15.26 11.63
CA GLU A 31 -1.23 -16.52 11.34
C GLU A 31 0.15 -16.24 10.74
N GLY A 32 1.20 -16.27 11.57
CA GLY A 32 2.58 -16.28 11.07
C GLY A 32 3.01 -15.07 10.23
N GLY A 33 2.68 -13.85 10.67
CA GLY A 33 3.08 -12.62 9.98
C GLY A 33 4.61 -12.42 9.88
N PHE A 34 5.02 -11.39 9.13
CA PHE A 34 6.44 -11.08 8.85
C PHE A 34 7.32 -11.08 10.11
N HIS A 35 6.81 -10.61 11.25
CA HIS A 35 7.51 -10.61 12.53
C HIS A 35 7.83 -12.00 13.11
N HIS A 36 7.06 -13.03 12.77
CA HIS A 36 7.30 -14.41 13.21
C HIS A 36 8.20 -15.21 12.25
N MET A 37 8.61 -14.61 11.13
CA MET A 37 9.50 -15.24 10.16
C MET A 37 10.96 -15.23 10.64
N ASP A 38 11.81 -16.14 10.12
CA ASP A 38 13.25 -16.11 10.36
C ASP A 38 13.87 -14.73 10.01
N PRO A 39 14.73 -14.15 10.86
CA PRO A 39 15.32 -12.83 10.63
C PRO A 39 16.11 -12.66 9.33
N ASN A 40 16.81 -13.71 8.86
CA ASN A 40 17.56 -13.63 7.61
C ASN A 40 16.59 -13.58 6.43
N LYS A 41 15.55 -14.42 6.47
CA LYS A 41 14.49 -14.41 5.46
C LYS A 41 13.73 -13.08 5.41
N GLN A 42 13.49 -12.45 6.58
CA GLN A 42 12.92 -11.10 6.63
C GLN A 42 13.81 -10.10 5.90
N ARG A 43 15.14 -10.15 6.14
CA ARG A 43 16.10 -9.24 5.54
C ARG A 43 16.18 -9.41 4.02
N ASP A 44 16.12 -10.64 3.53
CA ASP A 44 16.11 -10.93 2.09
C ASP A 44 14.86 -10.36 1.42
N ILE A 45 13.69 -10.55 2.03
CA ILE A 45 12.42 -9.99 1.53
C ILE A 45 12.44 -8.45 1.55
N ALA A 46 12.92 -7.84 2.63
CA ALA A 46 13.06 -6.40 2.72
C ALA A 46 14.01 -5.83 1.66
N SER A 47 15.11 -6.54 1.39
CA SER A 47 16.10 -6.16 0.37
C SER A 47 15.51 -6.23 -1.04
N MET A 48 14.71 -7.27 -1.33
CA MET A 48 13.99 -7.38 -2.60
C MET A 48 13.02 -6.21 -2.84
N GLY A 49 12.32 -5.74 -1.79
CA GLY A 49 11.47 -4.55 -1.89
C GLY A 49 12.23 -3.28 -2.25
N GLY A 50 13.45 -3.11 -1.71
CA GLY A 50 14.35 -2.01 -2.05
C GLY A 50 14.92 -2.10 -3.47
N GLN A 51 15.22 -3.32 -3.95
CA GLN A 51 15.75 -3.56 -5.30
C GLN A 51 14.69 -3.46 -6.39
N ALA A 52 13.46 -3.89 -6.12
CA ALA A 52 12.33 -3.81 -7.04
C ALA A 52 11.74 -2.40 -7.13
N SER A 53 11.94 -1.59 -6.09
CA SER A 53 11.65 -0.16 -6.12
C SER A 53 12.75 0.56 -6.91
N SER A 54 12.38 1.37 -7.91
CA SER A 54 13.33 2.19 -8.69
C SER A 54 13.98 3.35 -7.91
N GLY A 55 13.89 3.31 -6.58
CA GLY A 55 14.40 4.31 -5.64
C GLY A 55 13.30 4.94 -4.79
N SER A 56 13.70 5.53 -3.67
CA SER A 56 12.82 6.38 -2.86
C SER A 56 12.44 7.62 -3.67
N PHE A 57 11.17 7.99 -3.65
CA PHE A 57 10.72 9.21 -4.30
C PHE A 57 11.09 10.43 -3.43
N GLU A 58 11.55 11.50 -4.07
CA GLU A 58 11.68 12.78 -3.39
C GLU A 58 10.30 13.38 -3.08
N PRO A 59 10.15 14.13 -1.98
CA PRO A 59 8.91 14.86 -1.72
C PRO A 59 8.53 15.76 -2.91
N GLY A 60 7.36 15.51 -3.50
CA GLY A 60 6.87 16.24 -4.68
C GLY A 60 7.24 15.63 -6.03
N ASP A 61 7.95 14.50 -6.08
CA ASP A 61 8.31 13.83 -7.32
C ASP A 61 7.05 13.44 -8.13
N PRO A 62 6.92 13.89 -9.39
CA PRO A 62 5.76 13.57 -10.23
C PRO A 62 5.58 12.06 -10.46
N ARG A 63 6.66 11.27 -10.43
CA ARG A 63 6.61 9.80 -10.54
C ARG A 63 5.96 9.17 -9.31
N ALA A 64 6.23 9.71 -8.13
CA ALA A 64 5.58 9.28 -6.88
C ALA A 64 4.07 9.53 -6.94
N ARG A 65 3.71 10.71 -7.44
CA ARG A 65 2.32 11.12 -7.61
C ARG A 65 1.59 10.24 -8.63
N ALA A 66 2.23 9.93 -9.76
CA ALA A 66 1.68 9.05 -10.78
C ALA A 66 1.54 7.60 -10.28
N ALA A 67 2.54 7.06 -9.58
CA ALA A 67 2.48 5.73 -8.98
C ALA A 67 1.38 5.63 -7.91
N GLY A 68 1.27 6.64 -7.03
CA GLY A 68 0.21 6.73 -6.03
C GLY A 68 -1.19 6.88 -6.63
N GLN A 69 -1.33 7.64 -7.71
CA GLN A 69 -2.58 7.77 -8.45
C GLN A 69 -2.96 6.43 -9.11
N LYS A 70 -2.02 5.77 -9.80
CA LYS A 70 -2.24 4.45 -10.42
C LYS A 70 -2.63 3.39 -9.39
N GLY A 71 -1.90 3.33 -8.26
CA GLY A 71 -2.22 2.41 -7.17
C GLY A 71 -3.58 2.70 -6.53
N GLY A 72 -4.00 3.96 -6.52
CA GLY A 72 -5.33 4.36 -6.05
C GLY A 72 -6.47 4.08 -7.04
N SER A 73 -6.18 4.08 -8.35
CA SER A 73 -7.15 3.80 -9.42
C SER A 73 -7.34 2.31 -9.71
N ALA A 74 -6.44 1.44 -9.25
CA ALA A 74 -6.47 -0.01 -9.51
C ALA A 74 -7.67 -0.77 -8.89
N ARG A 75 -8.64 -0.07 -8.28
CA ARG A 75 -9.92 -0.67 -7.83
C ARG A 75 -10.94 -0.85 -8.95
N GLN A 76 -10.68 -0.33 -10.15
CA GLN A 76 -11.45 -0.67 -11.36
C GLN A 76 -10.72 -1.81 -12.08
N MET A 77 -10.73 -3.01 -11.51
CA MET A 77 -10.58 -4.19 -12.35
C MET A 77 -11.94 -4.39 -13.04
N PRO A 78 -12.02 -4.44 -14.37
CA PRO A 78 -13.23 -4.95 -14.99
C PRO A 78 -13.40 -6.40 -14.51
N GLU A 79 -14.60 -6.71 -13.98
CA GLU A 79 -15.03 -8.09 -13.86
C GLU A 79 -15.00 -8.69 -15.28
N GLU A 80 -14.20 -9.74 -15.48
CA GLU A 80 -14.30 -10.62 -16.65
C GLU A 80 -15.19 -11.81 -16.30
#